data_AF-A0A434ECI5-F1
#
_entry.id   AF-A0A434ECI5-F1
#
_cell.length_a   1.000
_cell.length_b   1.000
_cell.length_c   1.000
_cell.angle_alpha   90.00
_cell.angle_beta   90.00
_cell.angle_gamma   90.00
#
_symmetry.space_group_name_H-M   'P 1'
#
loop_
_entity.id
_entity.type
_entity.pdbx_description
1 polymer ?
#
loop_
_entity_poly.entity_id
_entity_poly.type
_entity_poly.pdbx_seq_one_letter_code
_entity_poly.pdbx_strand_id
1 'polypeptide(L)'
;MRHVWRWFGPVDKVTIADARQAGAQGIVSALHHVPYGAVWLPAEIQNRQREVASLPDGSASDLNWEIVESLPVSEAIKTQVGEWRSHIANYRT
;
A
#
# COMPACT_ATOMS: atom_id res chain seq x y z
N MET A 1 -12.75 -15.81 10.44
CA MET A 1 -12.77 -14.66 9.50
C MET A 1 -11.63 -13.74 9.90
N ARG A 2 -10.87 -13.18 8.94
CA ARG A 2 -9.78 -12.23 9.23
C ARG A 2 -10.29 -10.81 8.95
N HIS A 3 -10.26 -9.94 9.95
CA HIS A 3 -10.75 -8.57 9.81
C HIS A 3 -9.59 -7.66 9.43
N VAL A 4 -9.68 -7.00 8.27
CA VAL A 4 -8.63 -6.11 7.76
C VAL A 4 -9.19 -4.73 7.49
N TRP A 5 -8.33 -3.71 7.57
CA TRP A 5 -8.72 -2.31 7.39
C TRP A 5 -7.93 -1.66 6.26
N ARG A 6 -8.62 -0.94 5.35
CA ARG A 6 -7.95 -0.16 4.30
C ARG A 6 -7.46 1.17 4.85
N TRP A 7 -6.15 1.37 4.80
CA TRP A 7 -5.48 2.58 5.28
C TRP A 7 -4.67 3.23 4.15
N PHE A 8 -4.89 4.52 3.90
CA PHE A 8 -4.33 5.23 2.75
C PHE A 8 -2.90 5.76 2.95
N GLY A 9 -2.25 5.42 4.07
CA GLY A 9 -0.93 5.95 4.41
C GLY A 9 -1.01 7.14 5.37
N PRO A 10 0.11 7.85 5.61
CA PRO A 10 0.20 8.92 6.61
C PRO A 10 -0.75 10.11 6.38
N VAL A 11 -1.31 10.24 5.18
CA VAL A 11 -2.29 11.29 4.83
C VAL A 11 -3.72 10.93 5.23
N ASP A 12 -3.98 9.68 5.60
CA ASP A 12 -5.29 9.24 6.07
C ASP A 12 -5.63 9.88 7.42
N LYS A 13 -6.86 10.32 7.59
CA LYS A 13 -7.34 10.88 8.86
C LYS A 13 -7.57 9.78 9.89
N VAL A 14 -7.88 8.56 9.44
CA VAL A 14 -7.97 7.39 10.30
C VAL A 14 -6.57 6.86 10.51
N THR A 15 -6.13 6.79 11.76
CA THR A 15 -4.79 6.32 12.12
C THR A 15 -4.72 4.81 12.22
N ILE A 16 -3.49 4.26 12.25
CA ILE A 16 -3.25 2.85 12.59
C ILE A 16 -3.80 2.50 13.98
N ALA A 17 -3.74 3.45 14.92
CA ALA A 17 -4.31 3.26 16.26
C ALA A 17 -5.84 3.10 16.21
N ASP A 18 -6.53 3.91 15.41
CA ASP A 18 -7.98 3.82 15.23
C ASP A 18 -8.38 2.49 14.59
N ALA A 19 -7.67 2.08 13.53
CA ALA A 19 -7.91 0.78 12.89
C ALA A 19 -7.70 -0.40 13.86
N ARG A 20 -6.63 -0.35 14.67
CA ARG A 20 -6.36 -1.34 15.71
C ARG A 20 -7.46 -1.37 16.76
N GLN A 21 -7.89 -0.21 17.27
CA GLN A 21 -8.95 -0.10 18.27
C GLN A 21 -10.31 -0.58 17.74
N ALA A 22 -10.57 -0.41 16.44
CA ALA A 22 -11.74 -0.97 15.75
C ALA A 22 -11.69 -2.50 15.59
N GLY A 23 -10.60 -3.16 15.99
CA GLY A 23 -10.44 -4.62 15.94
C GLY A 23 -9.87 -5.14 14.63
N ALA A 24 -9.21 -4.29 13.83
CA ALA A 24 -8.45 -4.76 12.67
C ALA A 24 -7.33 -5.71 13.13
N GLN A 25 -7.09 -6.74 12.32
CA GLN A 25 -6.05 -7.76 12.52
C GLN A 25 -4.93 -7.66 11.48
N GLY A 26 -5.10 -6.76 10.50
CA GLY A 26 -4.18 -6.50 9.41
C GLY A 26 -4.61 -5.27 8.61
N ILE A 27 -3.69 -4.73 7.83
CA ILE A 27 -3.91 -3.55 7.01
C ILE A 27 -3.90 -3.92 5.53
N VAL A 28 -4.83 -3.30 4.81
CA VAL A 28 -4.85 -3.21 3.35
C VAL A 28 -4.36 -1.82 2.97
N SER A 29 -3.38 -1.71 2.07
CA SER A 29 -2.81 -0.40 1.68
C SER A 29 -2.17 -0.43 0.29
N ALA A 30 -1.73 0.73 -0.20
CA ALA A 30 -1.00 0.89 -1.46
C ALA A 30 -0.10 2.15 -1.46
N LEU A 31 0.93 2.18 -2.30
CA LEU A 31 1.82 3.34 -2.44
C LEU A 31 1.21 4.38 -3.40
N HIS A 32 0.21 5.13 -2.92
CA HIS A 32 -0.58 6.08 -3.71
C HIS A 32 0.22 7.22 -4.35
N HIS A 33 1.40 7.54 -3.83
CA HIS A 33 2.29 8.57 -4.37
C HIS A 33 3.15 8.07 -5.54
N VAL A 34 3.24 6.75 -5.76
CA VAL A 34 4.02 6.18 -6.87
C VAL A 34 3.20 6.25 -8.17
N PRO A 35 3.73 6.87 -9.24
CA PRO A 35 3.02 6.98 -10.51
C PRO A 35 2.63 5.63 -11.12
N TYR A 36 1.53 5.62 -11.90
CA TYR A 36 1.05 4.39 -12.52
C TYR A 36 2.02 3.89 -13.58
N GLY A 37 2.36 2.59 -13.53
CA GLY A 37 3.34 1.98 -14.42
C GLY A 37 4.79 2.13 -13.95
N ALA A 38 5.06 2.84 -12.85
CA ALA A 38 6.37 2.84 -12.21
C ALA A 38 6.55 1.63 -11.28
N VAL A 39 7.81 1.19 -11.11
CA VAL A 39 8.16 0.10 -10.17
C VAL A 39 8.01 0.59 -8.73
N TRP A 40 7.41 -0.24 -7.88
CA TRP A 40 7.44 -0.04 -6.43
C TRP A 40 8.78 -0.51 -5.90
N LEU A 41 9.66 0.43 -5.54
CA LEU A 41 10.98 0.08 -5.02
C LEU A 41 10.85 -0.64 -3.66
N PRO A 42 11.69 -1.67 -3.39
CA PRO A 42 11.65 -2.38 -2.12
C PRO A 42 11.75 -1.47 -0.89
N ALA A 43 12.52 -0.38 -0.98
CA ALA A 43 12.64 0.60 0.09
C ALA A 43 11.29 1.29 0.40
N GLU A 44 10.51 1.65 -0.62
CA GLU A 44 9.19 2.28 -0.44
C GLU A 44 8.17 1.32 0.18
N ILE A 45 8.21 0.05 -0.25
CA ILE A 45 7.39 -1.01 0.35
C ILE A 45 7.75 -1.18 1.83
N GLN A 46 9.04 -1.26 2.15
CA GLN A 46 9.52 -1.36 3.53
C GLN A 46 9.17 -0.12 4.36
N ASN A 47 9.23 1.08 3.78
CA ASN A 47 8.80 2.31 4.44
C ASN A 47 7.34 2.19 4.89
N ARG A 48 6.44 1.80 3.98
CA ARG A 48 5.01 1.60 4.32
C ARG A 48 4.79 0.48 5.34
N GLN A 49 5.53 -0.62 5.25
CA GLN A 49 5.45 -1.70 6.25
C GLN A 49 5.82 -1.18 7.66
N ARG A 50 6.85 -0.33 7.77
CA ARG A 50 7.23 0.28 9.05
C ARG A 50 6.20 1.26 9.57
N GLU A 51 5.60 2.07 8.68
CA GLU A 51 4.49 2.96 9.04
C GLU A 51 3.30 2.18 9.62
N VAL A 52 2.93 1.05 8.99
CA VAL A 52 1.86 0.18 9.48
C VAL A 52 2.22 -0.49 10.80
N ALA A 53 3.47 -0.91 10.99
CA ALA A 53 3.94 -1.60 12.19
C ALA A 53 4.12 -0.68 13.42
N SER A 54 3.94 0.64 13.28
CA SER A 54 4.22 1.63 14.32
C SER A 54 2.98 2.48 14.66
N LEU A 55 2.88 2.91 15.92
CA LEU A 55 1.90 3.86 16.40
C LEU A 55 2.50 5.28 16.47
N PRO A 56 1.68 6.36 16.60
CA PRO A 56 2.17 7.74 16.65
C PRO A 56 3.18 8.02 17.78
N ASP A 57 3.13 7.24 18.86
CA ASP A 57 4.07 7.34 20.00
C ASP A 57 5.36 6.53 19.80
N GLY A 58 5.52 5.87 18.65
CA GLY A 58 6.68 5.04 18.32
C GLY A 58 6.62 3.60 18.84
N SER A 59 5.54 3.21 19.54
CA SER A 59 5.34 1.82 19.95
C SER A 59 4.85 0.95 18.78
N ALA A 60 4.94 -0.38 18.93
CA ALA A 60 4.47 -1.31 17.91
C ALA A 60 2.93 -1.30 17.80
N SER A 61 2.40 -1.36 16.57
CA SER A 61 0.96 -1.43 16.33
C SER A 61 0.39 -2.85 16.43
N ASP A 62 1.24 -3.87 16.36
CA ASP A 62 0.89 -5.28 16.17
C ASP A 62 0.12 -5.58 14.87
N LEU A 63 0.04 -4.62 13.95
CA LEU A 63 -0.59 -4.76 12.64
C LEU A 63 0.46 -4.90 11.54
N ASN A 64 0.15 -5.72 10.54
CA ASN A 64 0.97 -5.92 9.35
C ASN A 64 0.24 -5.42 8.10
N TRP A 65 1.00 -4.96 7.09
CA TRP A 65 0.45 -4.74 5.77
C TRP A 65 0.33 -6.08 5.04
N GLU A 66 -0.91 -6.57 4.90
CA GLU A 66 -1.18 -7.92 4.42
C GLU A 66 -1.68 -7.99 2.99
N ILE A 67 -2.43 -6.96 2.56
CA ILE A 67 -3.05 -6.94 1.24
C ILE A 67 -2.68 -5.63 0.55
N VAL A 68 -2.19 -5.74 -0.68
CA VAL A 68 -2.01 -4.59 -1.56
C VAL A 68 -3.35 -4.29 -2.22
N GLU A 69 -3.94 -3.12 -1.93
CA GLU A 69 -5.12 -2.63 -2.63
C GLU A 69 -4.98 -1.14 -2.96
N SER A 70 -4.51 -0.76 -4.15
CA SER A 70 -4.20 -1.61 -5.31
C SER A 70 -2.81 -1.36 -5.87
N LEU A 71 -2.33 -2.31 -6.68
CA LEU A 71 -1.30 -2.05 -7.66
C LEU A 71 -2.01 -1.59 -8.95
N PRO A 72 -1.89 -0.32 -9.36
CA PRO A 72 -2.70 0.22 -10.45
C PRO A 72 -2.22 -0.28 -11.81
N VAL A 73 -3.13 -0.84 -12.60
CA VAL A 73 -2.89 -1.11 -14.03
C VAL A 73 -2.98 0.22 -14.79
N SER A 74 -1.86 0.67 -15.35
CA SER A 74 -1.80 1.94 -16.10
C SER A 74 -2.68 1.94 -17.36
N GLU A 75 -3.14 3.12 -17.79
CA GLU A 75 -3.94 3.27 -19.02
C GLU A 75 -3.20 2.86 -20.30
N ALA A 76 -1.86 3.01 -20.33
CA ALA A 76 -1.03 2.54 -21.42
C ALA A 76 -1.20 1.01 -21.63
N ILE A 77 -1.24 0.23 -20.54
CA ILE A 77 -1.48 -1.22 -20.60
C ILE A 77 -2.89 -1.51 -21.15
N LYS A 78 -3.90 -0.82 -20.61
CA LYS A 78 -5.31 -1.07 -20.96
C LYS A 78 -5.61 -0.77 -22.43
N THR A 79 -5.01 0.29 -22.97
CA THR A 79 -5.22 0.74 -24.35
C THR A 79 -4.17 0.21 -25.34
N GLN A 80 -3.08 -0.40 -24.84
CA GLN A 80 -1.92 -0.84 -25.61
C GLN A 80 -1.27 0.28 -26.44
N VAL A 81 -1.22 1.49 -25.89
CA VAL A 81 -0.60 2.67 -26.52
C VAL A 81 0.56 3.18 -25.64
N GLY A 82 1.59 3.75 -26.27
CA GLY A 82 2.77 4.30 -25.58
C GLY A 82 3.65 3.20 -24.96
N GLU A 83 4.19 3.47 -23.77
CA GLU A 83 5.15 2.62 -23.06
C GLU A 83 4.54 1.37 -22.41
N TRP A 84 3.46 0.82 -22.96
CA TRP A 84 2.68 -0.24 -22.36
C TRP A 84 3.48 -1.52 -22.07
N ARG A 85 4.47 -1.85 -22.92
CA ARG A 85 5.37 -3.01 -22.70
C ARG A 85 6.26 -2.80 -21.48
N SER A 86 6.83 -1.61 -21.33
CA SER A 86 7.64 -1.21 -20.17
C SER A 86 6.80 -1.24 -18.91
N HIS A 87 5.56 -0.73 -18.95
CA HIS A 87 4.65 -0.76 -17.81
C HIS A 87 4.26 -2.20 -17.41
N ILE A 88 4.07 -3.13 -18.35
CA ILE A 88 3.86 -4.57 -18.03
C ILE A 88 5.10 -5.16 -17.36
N ALA A 89 6.31 -4.85 -17.85
CA ALA A 89 7.55 -5.32 -17.23
C ALA A 89 7.68 -4.81 -15.78
N ASN A 90 7.38 -3.53 -15.57
CA ASN A 90 7.40 -2.91 -14.23
C ASN A 90 6.37 -3.54 -13.29
N TYR A 91 5.19 -3.92 -13.79
CA TYR A 91 4.13 -4.56 -12.98
C TYR A 91 4.52 -5.95 -12.46
N ARG A 92 5.48 -6.63 -13.11
CA ARG A 92 5.95 -7.98 -12.75
C ARG A 92 7.20 -7.97 -11.86
N THR A 93 7.78 -6.79 -11.62
CA THR A 93 9.02 -6.60 -10.87
C THR A 93 8.69 -6.29 -9.42
#